data_AF-A0A922Z6L7-F1
#
_entry.id   AF-A0A922Z6L7-F1
#
_cell.length_a   1.000
_cell.length_b   1.000
_cell.length_c   1.000
_cell.angle_alpha   90.00
_cell.angle_beta   90.00
_cell.angle_gamma   90.00
#
_symmetry.space_group_name_H-M   'P 1'
#
loop_
_entity.id
_entity.type
_entity.pdbx_description
1 polymer ?
#
loop_
_entity_poly.entity_id
_entity_poly.type
_entity_poly.pdbx_seq_one_letter_code
_entity_poly.pdbx_strand_id
1 'polypeptide(L)'
;MDQIILRNRTFDELAVGDSASLQRSVGRDDIDLFAAVSGDLNPTHLDPGFAAGERYGHVVAHGLWTGGLISALLGTRLPGPGTIYLGQELQFRHPVAPGDTITATVRVREKRADKRIVLLDTTCTNQAGEEVLAGTATVIAPQTSVAWPSPHLPEVALRRHDRYDAFVRDARALPSLRVAVIHPCSPEAIIAAVEIRDEGLLAPILVGPEAKIRAAAEAARVSLDGMPIEPVEHSHAAAARGVELAMAGRVSILMKGSLHTDELLGAVVAVGSGLRTERRISHVYAMSVPAYPKPLIVTDAAINILPTLEQKRDICQNAIDLLHTLGIAEPLVAILAAVETVNARMPATLDAAALTVMAARGQITGARVDGPLAFDNAISPEAARTKGIVSPVAGQADILLVPDLEAGNMLAKQLIYFAGADAAGLVLGARVPIVLTSRSDSLKTRIASAALAKLVASRRGPGIPAKGAGA
;
A
#
# COMPACT_ATOMS: atom_id res chain seq x y z
N MET A 1 -9.38 4.30 31.59
CA MET A 1 -10.20 5.22 30.78
C MET A 1 -11.60 5.15 31.32
N ASP A 2 -12.14 6.27 31.83
CA ASP A 2 -13.51 6.30 32.32
C ASP A 2 -14.47 6.02 31.15
N GLN A 3 -15.34 5.04 31.34
CA GLN A 3 -16.28 4.61 30.32
C GLN A 3 -17.32 5.72 30.09
N ILE A 4 -17.40 6.26 28.88
CA ILE A 4 -18.40 7.28 28.54
C ILE A 4 -19.79 6.64 28.64
N ILE A 5 -20.64 7.15 29.53
CA ILE A 5 -22.03 6.72 29.69
C ILE A 5 -22.93 7.66 28.89
N LEU A 6 -23.63 7.12 27.90
CA LEU A 6 -24.68 7.83 27.18
C LEU A 6 -25.92 7.91 28.06
N ARG A 7 -26.57 9.08 28.11
CA ARG A 7 -27.82 9.30 28.85
C ARG A 7 -28.83 9.97 27.95
N ASN A 8 -30.08 9.54 28.05
CA ASN A 8 -31.17 10.17 27.33
C ASN A 8 -31.86 11.26 28.18
N ARG A 9 -32.75 12.01 27.52
CA ARG A 9 -33.83 12.77 28.13
C ARG A 9 -35.15 12.17 27.69
N THR A 10 -35.99 11.84 28.66
CA THR A 10 -37.33 11.35 28.40
C THR A 10 -38.22 12.44 27.80
N PHE A 11 -39.35 12.04 27.22
CA PHE A 11 -40.33 12.99 26.70
C PHE A 11 -40.72 14.06 27.73
N ASP A 12 -40.86 13.69 29.00
CA ASP A 12 -41.29 14.62 30.06
C ASP A 12 -40.18 15.60 30.47
N GLU A 13 -38.91 15.17 30.37
CA GLU A 13 -37.74 16.01 30.69
C GLU A 13 -37.37 16.99 29.59
N LEU A 14 -37.81 16.75 28.34
CA LEU A 14 -37.52 17.64 27.21
C LEU A 14 -38.33 18.94 27.30
N ALA A 15 -37.68 20.07 27.10
CA ALA A 15 -38.34 21.37 26.93
C ALA A 15 -38.24 21.87 25.48
N VAL A 16 -39.25 22.61 25.01
CA VAL A 16 -39.12 23.38 23.76
C VAL A 16 -37.97 24.37 23.91
N GLY A 17 -37.10 24.44 22.90
CA GLY A 17 -35.88 25.23 22.94
C GLY A 17 -34.63 24.46 23.39
N ASP A 18 -34.78 23.28 24.00
CA ASP A 18 -33.63 22.41 24.33
C ASP A 18 -32.81 22.12 23.08
N SER A 19 -31.49 22.18 23.21
CA SER A 19 -30.58 21.94 22.08
C SER A 19 -29.36 21.13 22.48
N ALA A 20 -28.84 20.36 21.52
CA ALA A 20 -27.56 19.69 21.62
C ALA A 20 -26.80 19.82 20.32
N SER A 21 -25.47 19.89 20.43
CA SER A 21 -24.58 19.95 19.27
C SER A 21 -23.46 18.94 19.37
N LEU A 22 -22.87 18.60 18.23
CA LEU A 22 -21.61 17.86 18.12
C LEU A 22 -20.80 18.44 16.97
N GLN A 23 -19.49 18.27 17.06
CA GLN A 23 -18.55 18.78 16.07
C GLN A 23 -17.70 17.63 15.53
N ARG A 24 -17.49 17.60 14.21
CA ARG A 24 -16.61 16.62 13.56
C ARG A 24 -15.95 17.24 12.34
N SER A 25 -14.66 17.01 12.18
CA SER A 25 -13.94 17.37 10.95
C SER A 25 -14.10 16.26 9.93
N VAL A 26 -14.36 16.63 8.67
CA VAL A 26 -14.44 15.68 7.57
C VAL A 26 -13.08 15.50 6.94
N GLY A 27 -12.57 14.26 6.95
CA GLY A 27 -11.35 13.88 6.25
C GLY A 27 -11.63 13.21 4.92
N ARG A 28 -10.56 12.89 4.19
CA ARG A 28 -10.65 12.03 3.00
C ARG A 28 -11.18 10.64 3.36
N ASP A 29 -10.75 10.09 4.50
CA ASP A 29 -11.19 8.77 4.98
C ASP A 29 -12.70 8.72 5.23
N ASP A 30 -13.29 9.80 5.73
CA ASP A 30 -14.74 9.87 5.95
C ASP A 30 -15.52 9.80 4.64
N ILE A 31 -15.02 10.44 3.58
CA ILE A 31 -15.62 10.44 2.24
C ILE A 31 -15.50 9.05 1.60
N ASP A 32 -14.30 8.46 1.68
CA ASP A 32 -14.06 7.11 1.14
C ASP A 32 -14.90 6.06 1.89
N LEU A 33 -15.02 6.15 3.23
CA LEU A 33 -15.88 5.27 4.03
C LEU A 33 -17.36 5.45 3.71
N PHE A 34 -17.81 6.70 3.55
CA PHE A 34 -19.21 6.96 3.20
C PHE A 34 -19.53 6.41 1.81
N ALA A 35 -18.66 6.61 0.82
CA ALA A 35 -18.81 6.03 -0.52
C ALA A 35 -18.86 4.49 -0.46
N ALA A 36 -17.99 3.86 0.34
CA ALA A 36 -17.95 2.41 0.48
C ALA A 36 -19.24 1.84 1.11
N VAL A 37 -19.81 2.51 2.12
CA VAL A 37 -21.04 2.06 2.80
C VAL A 37 -22.29 2.37 1.99
N SER A 38 -22.35 3.53 1.33
CA SER A 38 -23.52 3.98 0.58
C SER A 38 -23.59 3.44 -0.85
N GLY A 39 -22.46 3.08 -1.45
CA GLY A 39 -22.33 2.75 -2.87
C GLY A 39 -22.30 3.97 -3.79
N ASP A 40 -22.25 5.19 -3.24
CA ASP A 40 -22.16 6.42 -4.04
C ASP A 40 -20.72 6.67 -4.51
N LEU A 41 -20.44 6.19 -5.72
CA LEU A 41 -19.16 6.30 -6.41
C LEU A 41 -19.08 7.51 -7.35
N ASN A 42 -19.90 8.55 -7.15
CA ASN A 42 -19.86 9.75 -7.99
C ASN A 42 -18.45 10.39 -7.94
N PRO A 43 -17.80 10.62 -9.10
CA PRO A 43 -16.43 11.12 -9.17
C PRO A 43 -16.24 12.48 -8.51
N THR A 44 -17.30 13.30 -8.36
CA THR A 44 -17.27 14.56 -7.62
C THR A 44 -16.74 14.41 -6.19
N HIS A 45 -16.95 13.24 -5.59
CA HIS A 45 -16.53 12.93 -4.22
C HIS A 45 -15.15 12.24 -4.16
N LEU A 46 -14.72 11.58 -5.24
CA LEU A 46 -13.61 10.63 -5.19
C LEU A 46 -12.41 11.04 -6.05
N ASP A 47 -12.60 11.79 -7.13
CA ASP A 47 -11.56 12.16 -8.09
C ASP A 47 -11.28 13.67 -8.04
N PRO A 48 -10.11 14.10 -7.51
CA PRO A 48 -9.73 15.50 -7.49
C PRO A 48 -9.59 16.13 -8.89
N GLY A 49 -9.16 15.36 -9.89
CA GLY A 49 -9.01 15.82 -11.27
C GLY A 49 -10.36 16.07 -11.94
N PHE A 50 -11.33 15.20 -11.70
CA PHE A 50 -12.71 15.41 -12.14
C PHE A 50 -13.34 16.62 -11.42
N ALA A 51 -13.22 16.67 -10.09
CA ALA A 51 -13.83 17.71 -9.28
C ALA A 51 -13.24 19.12 -9.54
N ALA A 52 -11.99 19.22 -10.01
CA ALA A 52 -11.37 20.47 -10.42
C ALA A 52 -12.08 21.12 -11.62
N GLY A 53 -12.70 20.33 -12.50
CA GLY A 53 -13.47 20.81 -13.65
C GLY A 53 -14.94 21.13 -13.33
N GLU A 54 -15.39 20.81 -12.13
CA GLU A 54 -16.77 20.99 -11.68
C GLU A 54 -17.00 22.36 -11.04
N ARG A 55 -18.28 22.69 -10.81
CA ARG A 55 -18.74 23.98 -10.26
C ARG A 55 -17.96 24.46 -9.02
N TYR A 56 -17.51 23.53 -8.17
CA TYR A 56 -16.82 23.86 -6.91
C TYR A 56 -15.29 23.80 -7.02
N GLY A 57 -14.73 23.19 -8.07
CA GLY A 57 -13.28 23.13 -8.31
C GLY A 57 -12.48 22.27 -7.32
N HIS A 58 -13.15 21.52 -6.44
CA HIS A 58 -12.53 20.63 -5.46
C HIS A 58 -13.49 19.50 -5.06
N VAL A 59 -12.94 18.46 -4.42
CA VAL A 59 -13.72 17.33 -3.89
C VAL A 59 -14.71 17.82 -2.85
N VAL A 60 -15.98 17.45 -3.00
CA VAL A 60 -17.05 17.77 -2.04
C VAL A 60 -17.41 16.50 -1.27
N ALA A 61 -17.62 16.58 0.05
CA ALA A 61 -18.12 15.46 0.84
C ALA A 61 -19.59 15.16 0.52
N HIS A 62 -20.02 13.90 0.64
CA HIS A 62 -21.42 13.53 0.47
C HIS A 62 -22.31 14.31 1.45
N GLY A 63 -23.34 15.00 0.96
CA GLY A 63 -24.23 15.79 1.82
C GLY A 63 -24.82 14.96 2.96
N LEU A 64 -25.20 13.70 2.71
CA LEU A 64 -25.71 12.78 3.71
C LEU A 64 -24.71 12.41 4.82
N TRP A 65 -23.42 12.63 4.65
CA TRP A 65 -22.45 12.52 5.74
C TRP A 65 -22.81 13.48 6.90
N THR A 66 -23.23 14.71 6.59
CA THR A 66 -23.73 15.67 7.59
C THR A 66 -25.06 15.23 8.21
N GLY A 67 -25.91 14.55 7.45
CA GLY A 67 -27.12 13.89 7.96
C GLY A 67 -26.81 12.77 8.96
N GLY A 68 -25.70 12.06 8.77
CA GLY A 68 -25.17 11.09 9.73
C GLY A 68 -24.83 11.72 11.10
N LEU A 69 -24.35 12.97 11.12
CA LEU A 69 -24.09 13.70 12.37
C LEU A 69 -25.40 14.01 13.13
N ILE A 70 -26.46 14.37 12.40
CA ILE A 70 -27.80 14.55 12.98
C ILE A 70 -28.30 13.24 13.58
N SER A 71 -28.18 12.13 12.84
CA SER A 71 -28.54 10.81 13.34
C SER A 71 -27.79 10.47 14.64
N ALA A 72 -26.49 10.75 14.69
CA ALA A 72 -25.68 10.56 15.89
C ALA A 72 -26.17 11.42 17.06
N LEU A 73 -26.53 12.69 16.85
CA LEU A 73 -27.08 13.56 17.90
C LEU A 73 -28.37 13.01 18.48
N LEU A 74 -29.32 12.65 17.63
CA LEU A 74 -30.64 12.16 18.04
C LEU A 74 -30.52 10.87 18.86
N GLY A 75 -29.64 9.95 18.43
CA GLY A 75 -29.44 8.67 19.11
C GLY A 75 -28.58 8.72 20.37
N THR A 76 -27.71 9.73 20.54
CA THR A 76 -26.70 9.75 21.62
C THR A 76 -26.80 10.92 22.59
N ARG A 77 -27.37 12.06 22.19
CA ARG A 77 -27.40 13.28 23.03
C ARG A 77 -28.80 13.84 23.27
N LEU A 78 -29.59 14.05 22.23
CA LEU A 78 -30.91 14.70 22.36
C LEU A 78 -31.91 14.20 21.30
N PRO A 79 -32.95 13.42 21.67
CA PRO A 79 -33.24 12.97 23.04
C PRO A 79 -32.21 11.97 23.60
N GLY A 80 -31.46 11.25 22.77
CA GLY A 80 -30.45 10.28 23.19
C GLY A 80 -30.94 8.82 23.13
N PRO A 81 -30.31 7.90 23.88
CA PRO A 81 -30.62 6.46 23.84
C PRO A 81 -32.12 6.15 23.98
N GLY A 82 -32.64 5.26 23.12
CA GLY A 82 -34.06 4.90 23.07
C GLY A 82 -34.93 5.81 22.19
N THR A 83 -34.34 6.81 21.54
CA THR A 83 -35.01 7.61 20.51
C THR A 83 -35.35 6.76 19.28
N ILE A 84 -36.58 6.88 18.77
CA ILE A 84 -36.98 6.26 17.49
C ILE A 84 -37.05 7.36 16.44
N TYR A 85 -36.24 7.23 15.38
CA TYR A 85 -36.12 8.23 14.32
C TYR A 85 -37.15 7.95 13.22
N LEU A 86 -38.20 8.77 13.13
CA LEU A 86 -39.34 8.55 12.24
C LEU A 86 -39.18 9.15 10.85
N GLY A 87 -38.52 10.30 10.76
CA GLY A 87 -38.38 11.01 9.50
C GLY A 87 -37.43 12.18 9.60
N GLN A 88 -36.88 12.56 8.46
CA GLN A 88 -35.94 13.66 8.34
C GLN A 88 -36.13 14.34 6.99
N GLU A 89 -36.20 15.68 7.02
CA GLU A 89 -36.12 16.53 5.84
C GLU A 89 -34.77 17.26 5.85
N LEU A 90 -34.04 17.27 4.73
CA LEU A 90 -32.73 17.92 4.61
C LEU A 90 -32.69 18.82 3.38
N GLN A 91 -32.10 20.00 3.55
CA GLN A 91 -31.75 20.94 2.49
C GLN A 91 -30.26 21.22 2.59
N PHE A 92 -29.50 20.80 1.58
CA PHE A 92 -28.06 21.07 1.47
C PHE A 92 -27.88 22.46 0.85
N ARG A 93 -27.30 23.38 1.63
CA ARG A 93 -27.21 24.81 1.28
C ARG A 93 -25.85 25.17 0.68
N HIS A 94 -24.78 24.61 1.24
CA HIS A 94 -23.40 24.86 0.83
C HIS A 94 -22.62 23.53 0.78
N PRO A 95 -21.61 23.41 -0.12
CA PRO A 95 -20.74 22.24 -0.17
C PRO A 95 -19.88 22.16 1.09
N VAL A 96 -19.51 20.93 1.47
CA VAL A 96 -18.57 20.66 2.55
C VAL A 96 -17.30 20.08 1.92
N ALA A 97 -16.14 20.65 2.23
CA ALA A 97 -14.85 20.23 1.69
C ALA A 97 -14.05 19.37 2.70
N PRO A 98 -13.16 18.48 2.24
CA PRO A 98 -12.19 17.83 3.11
C PRO A 98 -11.39 18.86 3.92
N GLY A 99 -11.31 18.67 5.23
CA GLY A 99 -10.70 19.59 6.19
C GLY A 99 -11.69 20.50 6.89
N ASP A 100 -12.93 20.64 6.39
CA ASP A 100 -13.97 21.41 7.07
C ASP A 100 -14.33 20.79 8.41
N THR A 101 -14.67 21.65 9.37
CA THR A 101 -15.15 21.23 10.68
C THR A 101 -16.61 21.61 10.82
N ILE A 102 -17.47 20.58 10.83
CA ILE A 102 -18.91 20.75 10.84
C ILE A 102 -19.46 20.63 12.25
N THR A 103 -20.25 21.63 12.66
CA THR A 103 -21.02 21.64 13.90
C THR A 103 -22.48 21.33 13.59
N ALA A 104 -22.92 20.11 13.89
CA ALA A 104 -24.33 19.73 13.82
C ALA A 104 -25.04 20.15 15.10
N THR A 105 -26.26 20.69 14.99
CA THR A 105 -27.10 21.11 16.12
C THR A 105 -28.54 20.66 15.88
N VAL A 106 -29.15 20.08 16.92
CA VAL A 106 -30.59 19.81 16.96
C VAL A 106 -31.23 20.66 18.05
N ARG A 107 -32.42 21.21 17.78
CA ARG A 107 -33.19 22.01 18.75
C ARG A 107 -34.65 21.56 18.78
N VAL A 108 -35.19 21.31 19.96
CA VAL A 108 -36.61 20.94 20.14
C VAL A 108 -37.49 22.11 19.72
N ARG A 109 -38.26 21.92 18.65
CA ARG A 109 -39.20 22.91 18.13
C ARG A 109 -40.61 22.70 18.70
N GLU A 110 -41.05 21.45 18.73
CA GLU A 110 -42.43 21.11 19.11
C GLU A 110 -42.48 19.74 19.82
N LYS A 111 -43.39 19.60 20.78
CA LYS A 111 -43.70 18.34 21.46
C LYS A 111 -45.18 18.00 21.28
N ARG A 112 -45.48 16.77 20.89
CA ARG A 112 -46.84 16.22 20.77
C ARG A 112 -46.99 15.02 21.70
N ALA A 113 -47.86 15.17 22.69
CA ALA A 113 -47.95 14.24 23.81
C ALA A 113 -48.63 12.90 23.45
N ASP A 114 -49.50 12.88 22.44
CA ASP A 114 -50.30 11.72 22.03
C ASP A 114 -49.42 10.48 21.75
N LYS A 115 -48.32 10.67 21.04
CA LYS A 115 -47.37 9.61 20.65
C LYS A 115 -45.94 9.90 21.11
N ARG A 116 -45.75 10.88 22.01
CA ARG A 116 -44.42 11.39 22.44
C ARG A 116 -43.56 11.84 21.26
N ILE A 117 -44.20 12.40 20.24
CA ILE A 117 -43.52 12.87 19.05
C ILE A 117 -42.85 14.20 19.38
N VAL A 118 -41.59 14.33 18.98
CA VAL A 118 -40.82 15.56 19.10
C VAL A 118 -40.34 15.96 17.71
N LEU A 119 -40.63 17.20 17.33
CA LEU A 119 -40.10 17.82 16.14
C LEU A 119 -38.86 18.63 16.53
N LEU A 120 -37.74 18.42 15.83
CA LEU A 120 -36.51 19.14 16.07
C LEU A 120 -36.05 19.86 14.81
N ASP A 121 -35.68 21.14 14.94
CA ASP A 121 -34.93 21.83 13.90
C ASP A 121 -33.51 21.28 13.88
N THR A 122 -33.00 20.97 12.69
CA THR A 122 -31.67 20.39 12.49
C THR A 122 -30.84 21.30 11.62
N THR A 123 -29.65 21.68 12.08
CA THR A 123 -28.74 22.58 11.36
C THR A 123 -27.32 22.04 11.41
N CYS A 124 -26.56 22.24 10.34
CA CYS A 124 -25.11 22.03 10.35
C CYS A 124 -24.42 23.30 9.85
N THR A 125 -23.41 23.76 10.57
CA THR A 125 -22.58 24.91 10.17
C THR A 125 -21.12 24.53 10.02
N ASN A 126 -20.40 25.17 9.10
CA ASN A 126 -18.95 25.02 8.99
C ASN A 126 -18.20 25.95 9.97
N GLN A 127 -16.87 25.89 9.96
CA GLN A 127 -16.00 26.73 10.79
C GLN A 127 -16.12 28.24 10.52
N ALA A 128 -16.63 28.64 9.35
CA ALA A 128 -16.91 30.03 9.00
C ALA A 128 -18.30 30.50 9.47
N GLY A 129 -19.09 29.61 10.08
CA GLY A 129 -20.46 29.90 10.51
C GLY A 129 -21.49 29.82 9.38
N GLU A 130 -21.11 29.36 8.20
CA GLU A 130 -22.04 29.17 7.08
C GLU A 130 -22.89 27.93 7.32
N GLU A 131 -24.20 28.05 7.10
CA GLU A 131 -25.15 26.95 7.24
C GLU A 131 -25.02 26.01 6.04
N VAL A 132 -24.36 24.85 6.20
CA VAL A 132 -24.18 23.87 5.11
C VAL A 132 -25.41 22.97 4.93
N LEU A 133 -26.19 22.78 6.00
CA LEU A 133 -27.41 22.00 5.99
C LEU A 133 -28.46 22.60 6.93
N ALA A 134 -29.71 22.64 6.47
CA ALA A 134 -30.89 22.89 7.29
C ALA A 134 -31.93 21.79 7.11
N GLY A 135 -32.74 21.53 8.12
CA GLY A 135 -33.71 20.46 8.08
C GLY A 135 -34.61 20.37 9.31
N THR A 136 -35.47 19.36 9.32
CA THR A 136 -36.32 19.01 10.47
C THR A 136 -36.31 17.50 10.69
N ALA A 137 -36.09 17.09 11.94
CA ALA A 137 -36.21 15.70 12.39
C ALA A 137 -37.55 15.48 13.08
N THR A 138 -38.16 14.32 12.83
CA THR A 138 -39.30 13.81 13.61
C THR A 138 -38.86 12.56 14.35
N VAL A 139 -39.00 12.57 15.67
CA VAL A 139 -38.62 11.43 16.51
C VAL A 139 -39.70 11.10 17.54
N ILE A 140 -39.68 9.88 18.05
CA ILE A 140 -40.37 9.52 19.29
C ILE A 140 -39.32 9.59 20.40
N ALA A 141 -39.57 10.45 21.40
CA ALA A 141 -38.70 10.54 22.56
C ALA A 141 -38.92 9.35 23.51
N PRO A 142 -37.87 8.87 24.19
CA PRO A 142 -37.97 7.74 25.11
C PRO A 142 -38.89 8.06 26.30
N GLN A 143 -39.59 7.04 26.80
CA GLN A 143 -40.45 7.19 27.99
C GLN A 143 -39.66 6.98 29.29
N THR A 144 -38.62 6.16 29.26
CA THR A 144 -37.85 5.78 30.44
C THR A 144 -36.42 6.31 30.33
N SER A 145 -35.85 6.64 31.49
CA SER A 145 -34.45 7.01 31.57
C SER A 145 -33.57 5.81 31.23
N VAL A 146 -32.62 6.03 30.32
CA VAL A 146 -31.65 5.03 29.87
C VAL A 146 -30.25 5.60 30.07
N ALA A 147 -29.43 4.86 30.82
CA ALA A 147 -28.00 5.06 30.90
C ALA A 147 -27.32 3.85 30.24
N TRP A 148 -26.60 4.08 29.15
CA TRP A 148 -25.99 3.01 28.37
C TRP A 148 -24.48 3.24 28.22
N PRO A 149 -23.63 2.24 28.51
CA PRO A 149 -22.21 2.38 28.26
C PRO A 149 -21.97 2.53 26.75
N SER A 150 -21.22 3.56 26.35
CA SER A 150 -20.87 3.74 24.95
C SER A 150 -20.12 2.49 24.45
N PRO A 151 -20.60 1.81 23.40
CA PRO A 151 -19.90 0.67 22.86
C PRO A 151 -18.56 1.14 22.28
N HIS A 152 -17.54 0.29 22.39
CA HIS A 152 -16.30 0.48 21.66
C HIS A 152 -16.59 0.07 20.22
N LEU A 153 -16.65 1.04 19.32
CA LEU A 153 -16.78 0.77 17.89
C LEU A 153 -15.49 0.09 17.40
N PRO A 154 -15.59 -0.81 16.40
CA PRO A 154 -14.39 -1.34 15.78
C PRO A 154 -13.59 -0.20 15.13
N GLU A 155 -12.27 -0.26 15.27
CA GLU A 155 -11.39 0.57 14.44
C GLU A 155 -11.50 0.10 12.99
N VAL A 156 -11.70 1.05 12.06
CA VAL A 156 -11.80 0.75 10.63
C VAL A 156 -10.53 1.25 9.94
N ALA A 157 -9.83 0.33 9.27
CA ALA A 157 -8.67 0.67 8.44
C ALA A 157 -9.05 0.57 6.96
N LEU A 158 -8.96 1.69 6.23
CA LEU A 158 -9.17 1.71 4.79
C LEU A 158 -7.97 1.08 4.06
N ARG A 159 -8.25 0.06 3.24
CA ARG A 159 -7.27 -0.53 2.34
C ARG A 159 -7.19 0.29 1.06
N ARG A 160 -6.30 1.27 1.05
CA ARG A 160 -6.01 2.03 -0.18
C ARG A 160 -5.08 1.24 -1.09
N HIS A 161 -5.44 1.16 -2.36
CA HIS A 161 -4.67 0.45 -3.36
C HIS A 161 -3.77 1.37 -4.21
N ASP A 162 -3.75 2.66 -3.91
CA ASP A 162 -3.06 3.74 -4.64
C ASP A 162 -1.54 3.77 -4.49
N ARG A 163 -0.98 3.04 -3.52
CA ARG A 163 0.46 3.07 -3.20
C ARG A 163 1.38 2.64 -4.35
N TYR A 164 0.86 1.94 -5.37
CA TYR A 164 1.63 1.59 -6.57
C TYR A 164 1.38 2.55 -7.74
N ASP A 165 0.33 3.35 -7.69
CA ASP A 165 -0.20 4.08 -8.85
C ASP A 165 0.83 5.05 -9.43
N ALA A 166 1.60 5.71 -8.58
CA ALA A 166 2.64 6.65 -9.01
C ALA A 166 3.66 5.97 -9.94
N PHE A 167 4.31 4.91 -9.47
CA PHE A 167 5.34 4.25 -10.29
C PHE A 167 4.75 3.38 -11.40
N VAL A 168 3.53 2.84 -11.25
CA VAL A 168 2.83 2.14 -12.34
C VAL A 168 2.50 3.10 -13.48
N ARG A 169 2.03 4.31 -13.17
CA ARG A 169 1.78 5.37 -14.15
C ARG A 169 3.08 5.76 -14.85
N ASP A 170 4.16 5.99 -14.10
CA ASP A 170 5.46 6.34 -14.68
C ASP A 170 5.99 5.22 -15.60
N ALA A 171 5.80 3.95 -15.21
CA ALA A 171 6.15 2.81 -16.05
C ALA A 171 5.30 2.74 -17.32
N ARG A 172 4.00 3.04 -17.26
CA ARG A 172 3.10 3.09 -18.44
C ARG A 172 3.48 4.21 -19.42
N ALA A 173 4.03 5.32 -18.92
CA ALA A 173 4.49 6.42 -19.77
C ALA A 173 5.75 6.08 -20.60
N LEU A 174 6.50 5.04 -20.21
CA LEU A 174 7.70 4.59 -20.94
C LEU A 174 7.36 3.58 -22.06
N PRO A 175 8.18 3.49 -23.13
CA PRO A 175 8.02 2.46 -24.15
C PRO A 175 8.04 1.04 -23.55
N SER A 176 7.23 0.13 -24.11
CA SER A 176 7.22 -1.28 -23.68
C SER A 176 8.58 -1.94 -23.90
N LEU A 177 9.03 -2.72 -22.92
CA LEU A 177 10.30 -3.46 -22.99
C LEU A 177 10.04 -4.95 -23.20
N ARG A 178 10.94 -5.61 -23.92
CA ARG A 178 10.89 -7.07 -24.08
C ARG A 178 11.28 -7.78 -22.79
N VAL A 179 10.45 -8.73 -22.39
CA VAL A 179 10.67 -9.60 -21.22
C VAL A 179 10.70 -11.06 -21.65
N ALA A 180 11.67 -11.84 -21.18
CA ALA A 180 11.64 -13.29 -21.33
C ALA A 180 10.88 -13.89 -20.15
N VAL A 181 9.72 -14.49 -20.41
CA VAL A 181 8.98 -15.28 -19.42
C VAL A 181 9.52 -16.71 -19.49
N ILE A 182 10.22 -17.12 -18.43
CA ILE A 182 10.98 -18.36 -18.39
C ILE A 182 10.07 -19.49 -17.90
N HIS A 183 9.96 -20.53 -18.72
CA HIS A 183 9.19 -21.74 -18.47
C HIS A 183 7.74 -21.46 -18.02
N PRO A 184 6.89 -20.73 -18.78
CA PRO A 184 5.50 -20.48 -18.42
C PRO A 184 4.61 -21.68 -18.77
N CYS A 185 4.80 -22.80 -18.07
CA CYS A 185 4.11 -24.07 -18.35
C CYS A 185 2.88 -24.31 -17.44
N SER A 186 2.35 -23.27 -16.80
CA SER A 186 1.12 -23.34 -16.01
C SER A 186 0.13 -22.25 -16.45
N PRO A 187 -1.19 -22.46 -16.26
CA PRO A 187 -2.21 -21.47 -16.60
C PRO A 187 -1.95 -20.10 -15.96
N GLU A 188 -1.55 -20.08 -14.68
CA GLU A 188 -1.30 -18.84 -13.94
C GLU A 188 -0.12 -18.05 -14.52
N ALA A 189 0.94 -18.74 -14.94
CA ALA A 189 2.10 -18.12 -15.57
C ALA A 189 1.76 -17.54 -16.95
N ILE A 190 0.91 -18.22 -17.72
CA ILE A 190 0.43 -17.71 -19.02
C ILE A 190 -0.49 -16.50 -18.82
N ILE A 191 -1.44 -16.58 -17.88
CA ILE A 191 -2.33 -15.45 -17.53
C ILE A 191 -1.49 -14.23 -17.13
N ALA A 192 -0.47 -14.40 -16.28
CA ALA A 192 0.44 -13.33 -15.89
C ALA A 192 1.14 -12.68 -17.09
N ALA A 193 1.62 -13.47 -18.05
CA ALA A 193 2.27 -12.95 -19.25
C ALA A 193 1.28 -12.16 -20.14
N VAL A 194 0.07 -12.69 -20.32
CA VAL A 194 -1.01 -12.05 -21.09
C VAL A 194 -1.44 -10.72 -20.45
N GLU A 195 -1.70 -10.71 -19.15
CA GLU A 195 -2.12 -9.51 -18.42
C GLU A 195 -1.09 -8.38 -18.55
N ILE A 196 0.20 -8.69 -18.41
CA ILE A 196 1.26 -7.68 -18.49
C ILE A 196 1.42 -7.14 -19.92
N ARG A 197 1.18 -7.97 -20.94
CA ARG A 197 1.11 -7.55 -22.35
C ARG A 197 -0.06 -6.60 -22.57
N ASP A 198 -1.25 -6.99 -22.13
CA ASP A 198 -2.50 -6.27 -22.37
C ASP A 198 -2.52 -4.93 -21.62
N GLU A 199 -1.85 -4.85 -20.48
CA GLU A 199 -1.58 -3.62 -19.72
C GLU A 199 -0.53 -2.70 -20.40
N GLY A 200 0.07 -3.13 -21.51
CA GLY A 200 1.06 -2.35 -22.27
C GLY A 200 2.40 -2.16 -21.55
N LEU A 201 2.63 -2.89 -20.45
CA LEU A 201 3.82 -2.72 -19.62
C LEU A 201 5.05 -3.37 -20.27
N LEU A 202 4.96 -4.65 -20.61
CA LEU A 202 6.05 -5.43 -21.18
C LEU A 202 5.57 -6.22 -22.41
N ALA A 203 6.51 -6.56 -23.30
CA ALA A 203 6.29 -7.41 -24.46
C ALA A 203 6.88 -8.81 -24.22
N PRO A 204 6.07 -9.82 -23.89
CA PRO A 204 6.57 -11.14 -23.50
C PRO A 204 7.13 -11.96 -24.67
N ILE A 205 8.26 -12.62 -24.42
CA ILE A 205 8.77 -13.76 -25.18
C ILE A 205 8.69 -14.98 -24.25
N LEU A 206 7.99 -16.02 -24.66
CA LEU A 206 7.78 -17.22 -23.84
C LEU A 206 8.89 -18.23 -24.13
N VAL A 207 9.71 -18.54 -23.14
CA VAL A 207 10.85 -19.45 -23.31
C VAL A 207 10.56 -20.78 -22.61
N GLY A 208 10.42 -21.87 -23.35
CA GLY A 208 10.09 -23.17 -22.75
C GLY A 208 9.63 -24.23 -23.74
N PRO A 209 9.20 -25.40 -23.26
CA PRO A 209 8.65 -26.45 -24.11
C PRO A 209 7.36 -25.99 -24.77
N GLU A 210 7.39 -25.78 -26.09
CA GLU A 210 6.28 -25.16 -26.84
C GLU A 210 4.95 -25.89 -26.62
N ALA A 211 4.95 -27.23 -26.66
CA ALA A 211 3.75 -28.03 -26.41
C ALA A 211 3.13 -27.76 -25.03
N LYS A 212 3.97 -27.59 -23.98
CA LYS A 212 3.49 -27.30 -22.62
C LYS A 212 2.97 -25.87 -22.48
N ILE A 213 3.63 -24.91 -23.13
CA ILE A 213 3.20 -23.50 -23.17
C ILE A 213 1.82 -23.40 -23.83
N ARG A 214 1.63 -24.05 -24.97
CA ARG A 214 0.35 -24.06 -25.69
C ARG A 214 -0.75 -24.75 -24.89
N ALA A 215 -0.46 -25.90 -24.27
CA ALA A 215 -1.41 -26.58 -23.39
C ALA A 215 -1.82 -25.73 -22.17
N ALA A 216 -0.87 -25.01 -21.57
CA ALA A 216 -1.15 -24.09 -20.47
C ALA A 216 -2.05 -22.91 -20.90
N ALA A 217 -1.84 -22.39 -22.12
CA ALA A 217 -2.68 -21.34 -22.69
C ALA A 217 -4.10 -21.81 -23.00
N GLU A 218 -4.26 -23.04 -23.52
CA GLU A 218 -5.56 -23.67 -23.75
C GLU A 218 -6.32 -23.87 -22.43
N ALA A 219 -5.63 -24.40 -21.40
CA ALA A 219 -6.20 -24.56 -20.07
C ALA A 219 -6.62 -23.22 -19.44
N ALA A 220 -5.83 -22.16 -19.67
CA ALA A 220 -6.16 -20.79 -19.25
C ALA A 220 -7.24 -20.11 -20.12
N ARG A 221 -7.57 -20.68 -21.29
CA ARG A 221 -8.50 -20.12 -22.29
C ARG A 221 -8.10 -18.72 -22.77
N VAL A 222 -6.81 -18.52 -23.04
CA VAL A 222 -6.27 -17.24 -23.53
C VAL A 222 -5.47 -17.40 -24.83
N SER A 223 -5.45 -16.35 -25.66
CA SER A 223 -4.65 -16.33 -26.88
C SER A 223 -3.20 -15.91 -26.62
N LEU A 224 -2.27 -16.61 -27.28
CA LEU A 224 -0.85 -16.29 -27.30
C LEU A 224 -0.45 -15.33 -28.44
N ASP A 225 -1.41 -14.80 -29.19
CA ASP A 225 -1.12 -13.90 -30.31
C ASP A 225 -0.27 -12.71 -29.87
N GLY A 226 0.74 -12.38 -30.69
CA GLY A 226 1.71 -11.32 -30.38
C GLY A 226 2.77 -11.68 -29.34
N MET A 227 2.81 -12.92 -28.81
CA MET A 227 3.86 -13.40 -27.91
C MET A 227 4.71 -14.49 -28.58
N PRO A 228 5.93 -14.17 -29.05
CA PRO A 228 6.83 -15.16 -29.62
C PRO A 228 7.18 -16.28 -28.62
N ILE A 229 7.31 -17.50 -29.12
CA ILE A 229 7.76 -18.66 -28.33
C ILE A 229 9.19 -19.02 -28.77
N GLU A 230 10.10 -19.13 -27.81
CA GLU A 230 11.45 -19.68 -27.99
C GLU A 230 11.45 -21.13 -27.47
N PRO A 231 11.35 -22.12 -28.38
CA PRO A 231 11.18 -23.51 -27.98
C PRO A 231 12.48 -24.09 -27.41
N VAL A 232 12.38 -24.72 -26.25
CA VAL A 232 13.47 -25.45 -25.58
C VAL A 232 12.91 -26.67 -24.85
N GLU A 233 13.76 -27.64 -24.52
CA GLU A 233 13.32 -28.98 -24.08
C GLU A 233 12.75 -29.01 -22.65
N HIS A 234 13.32 -28.23 -21.73
CA HIS A 234 12.98 -28.29 -20.30
C HIS A 234 13.26 -26.96 -19.57
N SER A 235 12.98 -26.93 -18.25
CA SER A 235 13.09 -25.73 -17.41
C SER A 235 14.50 -25.15 -17.33
N HIS A 236 15.51 -25.98 -17.11
CA HIS A 236 16.91 -25.53 -17.07
C HIS A 236 17.37 -24.95 -18.42
N ALA A 237 16.99 -25.58 -19.54
CA ALA A 237 17.26 -25.05 -20.88
C ALA A 237 16.56 -23.70 -21.10
N ALA A 238 15.34 -23.53 -20.58
CA ALA A 238 14.65 -22.24 -20.63
C ALA A 238 15.35 -21.16 -19.81
N ALA A 239 15.86 -21.50 -18.63
CA ALA A 239 16.63 -20.56 -17.82
C ALA A 239 17.93 -20.13 -18.54
N ALA A 240 18.70 -21.09 -19.06
CA ALA A 240 19.90 -20.81 -19.84
C ALA A 240 19.61 -19.96 -21.08
N ARG A 241 18.57 -20.30 -21.84
CA ARG A 241 18.15 -19.54 -23.02
C ARG A 241 17.69 -18.13 -22.66
N GLY A 242 16.99 -17.95 -21.55
CA GLY A 242 16.63 -16.64 -21.02
C GLY A 242 17.85 -15.76 -20.75
N VAL A 243 18.88 -16.33 -20.13
CA VAL A 243 20.17 -15.65 -19.87
C VAL A 243 20.83 -15.24 -21.19
N GLU A 244 20.90 -16.12 -22.18
CA GLU A 244 21.44 -15.81 -23.51
C GLU A 244 20.71 -14.65 -24.19
N LEU A 245 19.37 -14.66 -24.16
CA LEU A 245 18.55 -13.60 -24.74
C LEU A 245 18.80 -12.25 -24.04
N ALA A 246 18.96 -12.25 -22.72
CA ALA A 246 19.27 -11.05 -21.95
C ALA A 246 20.68 -10.53 -22.27
N MET A 247 21.67 -11.42 -22.35
CA MET A 247 23.05 -11.07 -22.71
C MET A 247 23.17 -10.52 -24.13
N ALA A 248 22.39 -11.06 -25.06
CA ALA A 248 22.31 -10.56 -26.43
C ALA A 248 21.49 -9.25 -26.57
N GLY A 249 20.99 -8.69 -25.47
CA GLY A 249 20.16 -7.48 -25.47
C GLY A 249 18.80 -7.67 -26.15
N ARG A 250 18.36 -8.92 -26.37
CA ARG A 250 17.07 -9.24 -27.02
C ARG A 250 15.90 -9.06 -26.06
N VAL A 251 16.16 -9.20 -24.76
CA VAL A 251 15.25 -8.87 -23.66
C VAL A 251 15.99 -8.02 -22.63
N SER A 252 15.28 -7.15 -21.93
CA SER A 252 15.85 -6.29 -20.88
C SER A 252 15.46 -6.73 -19.47
N ILE A 253 14.57 -7.73 -19.37
CA ILE A 253 13.98 -8.22 -18.12
C ILE A 253 13.79 -9.73 -18.25
N LEU A 254 14.04 -10.45 -17.17
CA LEU A 254 13.64 -11.86 -17.03
C LEU A 254 12.44 -11.95 -16.09
N MET A 255 11.52 -12.87 -16.37
CA MET A 255 10.36 -13.12 -15.52
C MET A 255 10.23 -14.61 -15.28
N LYS A 256 10.14 -14.99 -14.01
CA LYS A 256 9.92 -16.38 -13.62
C LYS A 256 8.51 -16.82 -14.00
N GLY A 257 8.39 -17.94 -14.71
CA GLY A 257 7.14 -18.63 -15.00
C GLY A 257 6.83 -19.70 -13.93
N SER A 258 6.72 -20.96 -14.34
CA SER A 258 6.33 -22.07 -13.46
C SER A 258 7.49 -22.92 -12.92
N LEU A 259 8.74 -22.67 -13.34
CA LEU A 259 9.94 -23.34 -12.79
C LEU A 259 10.26 -22.89 -11.35
N HIS A 260 11.14 -23.61 -10.65
CA HIS A 260 11.58 -23.16 -9.34
C HIS A 260 12.55 -21.96 -9.41
N THR A 261 12.55 -21.13 -8.36
CA THR A 261 13.38 -19.90 -8.31
C THR A 261 14.87 -20.20 -8.38
N ASP A 262 15.32 -21.29 -7.76
CA ASP A 262 16.73 -21.73 -7.79
C ASP A 262 17.19 -22.13 -9.19
N GLU A 263 16.33 -22.76 -10.01
CA GLU A 263 16.65 -23.09 -11.41
C GLU A 263 16.93 -21.82 -12.23
N LEU A 264 16.07 -20.80 -12.11
CA LEU A 264 16.26 -19.53 -12.81
C LEU A 264 17.48 -18.77 -12.28
N LEU A 265 17.55 -18.57 -10.97
CA LEU A 265 18.63 -17.81 -10.36
C LEU A 265 19.98 -18.50 -10.54
N GLY A 266 20.02 -19.83 -10.50
CA GLY A 266 21.21 -20.63 -10.77
C GLY A 266 21.81 -20.34 -12.14
N ALA A 267 20.97 -20.28 -13.18
CA ALA A 267 21.42 -19.89 -14.53
C ALA A 267 21.93 -18.44 -14.57
N VAL A 268 21.26 -17.51 -13.87
CA VAL A 268 21.66 -16.10 -13.82
C VAL A 268 23.00 -15.91 -13.12
N VAL A 269 23.24 -16.58 -11.99
CA VAL A 269 24.48 -16.41 -11.19
C VAL A 269 25.64 -17.27 -11.65
N ALA A 270 25.42 -18.19 -12.59
CA ALA A 270 26.44 -19.08 -13.10
C ALA A 270 27.67 -18.31 -13.61
N VAL A 271 28.86 -18.87 -13.37
CA VAL A 271 30.10 -18.34 -13.93
C VAL A 271 30.00 -18.38 -15.45
N GLY A 272 30.28 -17.26 -16.11
CA GLY A 272 30.14 -17.13 -17.57
C GLY A 272 28.74 -16.75 -18.05
N SER A 273 27.73 -16.61 -17.16
CA SER A 273 26.39 -16.14 -17.54
C SER A 273 26.41 -14.73 -18.14
N GLY A 274 27.43 -13.94 -17.82
CA GLY A 274 27.57 -12.53 -18.19
C GLY A 274 26.61 -11.58 -17.45
N LEU A 275 25.55 -12.09 -16.81
CA LEU A 275 24.56 -11.30 -16.07
C LEU A 275 24.98 -10.99 -14.63
N ARG A 276 25.93 -11.74 -14.07
CA ARG A 276 26.51 -11.49 -12.76
C ARG A 276 27.26 -10.16 -12.74
N THR A 277 27.08 -9.38 -11.69
CA THR A 277 27.84 -8.14 -11.43
C THR A 277 28.74 -8.32 -10.20
N GLU A 278 29.48 -7.28 -9.84
CA GLU A 278 30.26 -7.24 -8.60
C GLU A 278 29.38 -7.17 -7.34
N ARG A 279 28.11 -6.79 -7.48
CA ARG A 279 27.17 -6.73 -6.36
C ARG A 279 26.49 -8.07 -6.13
N ARG A 280 26.28 -8.40 -4.85
CA ARG A 280 25.39 -9.49 -4.46
C ARG A 280 23.99 -9.30 -5.04
N ILE A 281 23.44 -10.35 -5.65
CA ILE A 281 22.04 -10.38 -6.07
C ILE A 281 21.14 -10.42 -4.83
N SER A 282 20.07 -9.64 -4.84
CA SER A 282 19.14 -9.56 -3.72
C SER A 282 17.70 -9.40 -4.19
N HIS A 283 16.76 -9.79 -3.34
CA HIS A 283 15.32 -9.59 -3.58
C HIS A 283 14.77 -8.43 -2.74
N VAL A 284 13.87 -7.66 -3.33
CA VAL A 284 13.05 -6.66 -2.66
C VAL A 284 11.58 -7.03 -2.76
N TYR A 285 10.83 -6.83 -1.68
CA TYR A 285 9.39 -6.64 -1.75
C TYR A 285 9.09 -5.15 -1.61
N ALA A 286 8.38 -4.56 -2.56
CA ALA A 286 7.69 -3.30 -2.35
C ALA A 286 6.30 -3.60 -1.78
N MET A 287 6.15 -3.39 -0.47
CA MET A 287 4.93 -3.72 0.27
C MET A 287 3.95 -2.55 0.28
N SER A 288 2.71 -2.78 -0.12
CA SER A 288 1.59 -1.87 0.12
C SER A 288 0.83 -2.32 1.35
N VAL A 289 1.30 -1.89 2.53
CA VAL A 289 0.69 -2.24 3.83
C VAL A 289 -0.42 -1.24 4.17
N PRO A 290 -1.66 -1.66 4.42
CA PRO A 290 -2.78 -0.75 4.74
C PRO A 290 -2.49 0.21 5.90
N ALA A 291 -1.83 -0.28 6.95
CA ALA A 291 -1.50 0.49 8.15
C ALA A 291 -0.26 1.40 8.01
N TYR A 292 0.42 1.41 6.86
CA TYR A 292 1.61 2.24 6.63
C TYR A 292 1.38 3.22 5.47
N PRO A 293 1.75 4.50 5.58
CA PRO A 293 1.28 5.53 4.65
C PRO A 293 1.94 5.49 3.26
N LYS A 294 3.07 4.79 3.12
CA LYS A 294 3.88 4.72 1.88
C LYS A 294 4.28 3.28 1.55
N PRO A 295 4.73 2.98 0.32
CA PRO A 295 5.36 1.69 0.03
C PRO A 295 6.53 1.42 0.97
N LEU A 296 6.57 0.23 1.55
CA LEU A 296 7.63 -0.20 2.46
C LEU A 296 8.47 -1.28 1.78
N ILE A 297 9.77 -1.03 1.58
CA ILE A 297 10.67 -2.01 0.99
C ILE A 297 11.17 -2.98 2.05
N VAL A 298 11.06 -4.28 1.81
CA VAL A 298 11.65 -5.32 2.67
C VAL A 298 12.70 -6.10 1.87
N THR A 299 13.92 -6.22 2.40
CA THR A 299 15.03 -6.92 1.72
C THR A 299 16.01 -7.55 2.72
N ASP A 300 16.57 -8.75 2.51
CA ASP A 300 16.22 -9.76 1.52
C ASP A 300 15.31 -10.83 2.13
N ALA A 301 14.16 -11.07 1.52
CA ALA A 301 13.15 -12.01 2.03
C ALA A 301 12.99 -13.29 1.18
N ALA A 302 13.85 -13.51 0.18
CA ALA A 302 13.67 -14.62 -0.77
C ALA A 302 14.94 -15.33 -1.25
N ILE A 303 16.13 -14.70 -1.22
CA ILE A 303 17.33 -15.25 -1.87
C ILE A 303 18.47 -15.54 -0.88
N ASN A 304 18.85 -14.55 -0.07
CA ASN A 304 20.07 -14.64 0.73
C ASN A 304 19.79 -15.24 2.11
N ILE A 305 20.14 -16.52 2.30
CA ILE A 305 19.88 -17.30 3.54
C ILE A 305 20.51 -16.64 4.78
N LEU A 306 21.84 -16.65 4.89
CA LEU A 306 22.59 -15.90 5.91
C LEU A 306 23.59 -14.97 5.22
N PRO A 307 23.22 -13.73 4.89
CA PRO A 307 24.12 -12.82 4.20
C PRO A 307 25.26 -12.35 5.12
N THR A 308 26.49 -12.33 4.60
CA THR A 308 27.63 -11.71 5.29
C THR A 308 27.47 -10.19 5.36
N LEU A 309 28.27 -9.49 6.18
CA LEU A 309 28.26 -8.02 6.25
C LEU A 309 28.44 -7.35 4.88
N GLU A 310 29.39 -7.83 4.06
CA GLU A 310 29.60 -7.31 2.71
C GLU A 310 28.41 -7.56 1.78
N GLN A 311 27.76 -8.72 1.92
CA GLN A 311 26.55 -9.03 1.16
C GLN A 311 25.38 -8.13 1.62
N LYS A 312 25.24 -7.87 2.92
CA LYS A 312 24.25 -6.93 3.46
C LYS A 312 24.46 -5.51 2.95
N ARG A 313 25.71 -5.05 2.81
CA ARG A 313 26.03 -3.77 2.14
C ARG A 313 25.47 -3.73 0.73
N ASP A 314 25.70 -4.76 -0.07
CA ASP A 314 25.21 -4.83 -1.46
C ASP A 314 23.69 -4.91 -1.54
N ILE A 315 23.07 -5.72 -0.66
CA ILE A 315 21.61 -5.84 -0.54
C ILE A 315 21.01 -4.46 -0.23
N CYS A 316 21.60 -3.74 0.73
CA CYS A 316 21.22 -2.38 1.10
C CYS A 316 21.32 -1.40 -0.09
N GLN A 317 22.48 -1.35 -0.76
CA GLN A 317 22.69 -0.46 -1.90
C GLN A 317 21.76 -0.77 -3.08
N ASN A 318 21.44 -2.04 -3.34
CA ASN A 318 20.47 -2.42 -4.37
C ASN A 318 19.07 -1.84 -4.08
N ALA A 319 18.62 -1.88 -2.83
CA ALA A 319 17.32 -1.34 -2.44
C ALA A 319 17.30 0.20 -2.47
N ILE A 320 18.40 0.86 -2.09
CA ILE A 320 18.55 2.32 -2.20
C ILE A 320 18.45 2.75 -3.68
N ASP A 321 19.18 2.09 -4.57
CA ASP A 321 19.19 2.41 -6.01
C ASP A 321 17.81 2.20 -6.66
N LEU A 322 17.03 1.24 -6.16
CA LEU A 322 15.63 1.09 -6.55
C LEU A 322 14.81 2.33 -6.15
N LEU A 323 14.88 2.78 -4.90
CA LEU A 323 14.09 3.93 -4.46
C LEU A 323 14.50 5.23 -5.17
N HIS A 324 15.78 5.40 -5.49
CA HIS A 324 16.23 6.47 -6.39
C HIS A 324 15.59 6.37 -7.79
N THR A 325 15.44 5.15 -8.30
CA THR A 325 14.74 4.89 -9.57
C THR A 325 13.27 5.31 -9.50
N LEU A 326 12.66 5.19 -8.32
CA LEU A 326 11.29 5.65 -8.03
C LEU A 326 11.19 7.14 -7.65
N GLY A 327 12.29 7.89 -7.72
CA GLY A 327 12.30 9.34 -7.47
C GLY A 327 12.45 9.75 -6.01
N ILE A 328 12.71 8.81 -5.09
CA ILE A 328 13.02 9.14 -3.69
C ILE A 328 14.49 9.53 -3.62
N ALA A 329 14.78 10.80 -3.32
CA ALA A 329 16.15 11.33 -3.40
C ALA A 329 17.05 10.91 -2.22
N GLU A 330 16.47 10.75 -1.03
CA GLU A 330 17.20 10.34 0.18
C GLU A 330 16.38 9.30 0.95
N PRO A 331 16.48 8.01 0.58
CA PRO A 331 15.76 6.94 1.28
C PRO A 331 16.19 6.77 2.74
N LEU A 332 15.26 6.36 3.59
CA LEU A 332 15.49 6.03 4.99
C LEU A 332 15.59 4.51 5.18
N VAL A 333 16.78 4.01 5.54
CA VAL A 333 17.06 2.59 5.68
C VAL A 333 17.21 2.20 7.14
N ALA A 334 16.30 1.37 7.63
CA ALA A 334 16.40 0.74 8.94
C ALA A 334 17.09 -0.62 8.83
N ILE A 335 18.20 -0.80 9.52
CA ILE A 335 18.85 -2.10 9.65
C ILE A 335 18.25 -2.82 10.85
N LEU A 336 17.50 -3.90 10.58
CA LEU A 336 16.70 -4.56 11.60
C LEU A 336 17.53 -5.50 12.48
N ALA A 337 17.24 -5.46 13.77
CA ALA A 337 17.64 -6.47 14.75
C ALA A 337 16.53 -6.61 15.80
N ALA A 338 16.66 -7.56 16.73
CA ALA A 338 15.65 -7.76 17.77
C ALA A 338 15.69 -6.70 18.89
N VAL A 339 16.79 -5.94 18.99
CA VAL A 339 17.02 -4.89 20.00
C VAL A 339 17.74 -3.71 19.37
N GLU A 340 17.69 -2.55 20.01
CA GLU A 340 18.21 -1.27 19.52
C GLU A 340 19.65 -0.98 19.98
N THR A 341 20.16 -1.78 20.91
CA THR A 341 21.50 -1.63 21.46
C THR A 341 22.45 -2.65 20.84
N VAL A 342 23.68 -2.22 20.60
CA VAL A 342 24.73 -3.11 20.09
C VAL A 342 25.06 -4.17 21.15
N ASN A 343 24.89 -5.43 20.78
CA ASN A 343 25.11 -6.57 21.67
C ASN A 343 25.99 -7.61 20.98
N ALA A 344 27.20 -7.81 21.50
CA ALA A 344 28.17 -8.73 20.92
C ALA A 344 27.68 -10.19 20.80
N ARG A 345 26.66 -10.58 21.59
CA ARG A 345 26.03 -11.92 21.52
C ARG A 345 24.94 -12.02 20.44
N MET A 346 24.61 -10.91 19.78
CA MET A 346 23.62 -10.84 18.72
C MET A 346 24.26 -10.27 17.44
N PRO A 347 24.80 -11.12 16.55
CA PRO A 347 25.52 -10.70 15.35
C PRO A 347 24.76 -9.68 14.49
N ALA A 348 23.43 -9.79 14.39
CA ALA A 348 22.59 -8.82 13.68
C ALA A 348 22.78 -7.37 14.16
N THR A 349 23.00 -7.16 15.47
CA THR A 349 23.25 -5.82 16.02
C THR A 349 24.64 -5.28 15.69
N LEU A 350 25.64 -6.17 15.58
CA LEU A 350 26.98 -5.80 15.15
C LEU A 350 26.99 -5.44 13.66
N ASP A 351 26.32 -6.23 12.83
CA ASP A 351 26.18 -5.95 11.41
C ASP A 351 25.46 -4.62 11.19
N ALA A 352 24.39 -4.36 11.94
CA ALA A 352 23.65 -3.10 11.86
C ALA A 352 24.54 -1.89 12.19
N ALA A 353 25.28 -1.95 13.30
CA ALA A 353 26.20 -0.88 13.67
C ALA A 353 27.30 -0.69 12.60
N ALA A 354 27.84 -1.77 12.05
CA ALA A 354 28.84 -1.71 11.00
C ALA A 354 28.28 -1.08 9.71
N LEU A 355 27.07 -1.46 9.28
CA LEU A 355 26.42 -0.89 8.10
C LEU A 355 26.11 0.61 8.26
N THR A 356 25.70 1.04 9.44
CA THR A 356 25.53 2.47 9.77
C THR A 356 26.85 3.24 9.62
N VAL A 357 27.96 2.70 10.12
CA VAL A 357 29.30 3.30 9.95
C VAL A 357 29.75 3.27 8.49
N MET A 358 29.48 2.19 7.76
CA MET A 358 29.77 2.07 6.33
C MET A 358 29.04 3.14 5.52
N ALA A 359 27.77 3.44 5.87
CA ALA A 359 27.03 4.54 5.25
C ALA A 359 27.64 5.91 5.58
N ALA A 360 27.97 6.16 6.86
CA ALA A 360 28.61 7.41 7.28
C ALA A 360 29.98 7.63 6.62
N ARG A 361 30.67 6.55 6.23
CA ARG A 361 31.95 6.58 5.50
C ARG A 361 31.82 6.52 3.97
N GLY A 362 30.59 6.54 3.44
CA GLY A 362 30.33 6.55 2.00
C GLY A 362 30.53 5.21 1.29
N GLN A 363 30.60 4.10 2.01
CA GLN A 363 30.61 2.74 1.43
C GLN A 363 29.19 2.29 1.04
N ILE A 364 28.18 2.83 1.73
CA ILE A 364 26.78 2.85 1.28
C ILE A 364 26.45 4.31 1.00
N THR A 365 25.80 4.60 -0.12
CA THR A 365 25.63 5.98 -0.61
C THR A 365 24.19 6.31 -0.96
N GLY A 366 23.82 7.58 -0.80
CA GLY A 366 22.56 8.14 -1.25
C GLY A 366 21.36 7.92 -0.32
N ALA A 367 21.58 7.44 0.89
CA ALA A 367 20.51 7.19 1.86
C ALA A 367 20.94 7.52 3.29
N ARG A 368 19.97 7.72 4.17
CA ARG A 368 20.19 7.75 5.61
C ARG A 368 19.99 6.35 6.14
N VAL A 369 21.06 5.77 6.66
CA VAL A 369 21.08 4.40 7.17
C VAL A 369 21.26 4.45 8.67
N ASP A 370 20.41 3.74 9.40
CA ASP A 370 20.54 3.63 10.85
C ASP A 370 20.07 2.27 11.37
N GLY A 371 20.63 1.88 12.50
CA GLY A 371 20.43 0.58 13.12
C GLY A 371 21.51 0.27 14.18
N PRO A 372 21.28 -0.72 15.04
CA PRO A 372 20.15 -1.66 14.98
C PRO A 372 18.82 -1.05 15.43
N LEU A 373 17.74 -1.42 14.74
CA LEU A 373 16.37 -1.03 15.10
C LEU A 373 15.49 -2.28 15.20
N ALA A 374 14.71 -2.39 16.27
CA ALA A 374 13.58 -3.30 16.31
C ALA A 374 12.48 -2.84 15.33
N PHE A 375 11.67 -3.79 14.86
CA PHE A 375 10.66 -3.53 13.82
C PHE A 375 9.68 -2.42 14.20
N ASP A 376 9.16 -2.42 15.43
CA ASP A 376 8.26 -1.40 15.95
C ASP A 376 8.87 0.01 15.87
N ASN A 377 10.15 0.15 16.20
CA ASN A 377 10.83 1.43 16.15
C ASN A 377 11.16 1.88 14.73
N ALA A 378 11.29 0.95 13.78
CA ALA A 378 11.54 1.31 12.39
C ALA A 378 10.30 1.93 11.72
N ILE A 379 9.10 1.57 12.18
CA ILE A 379 7.82 1.89 11.51
C ILE A 379 6.84 2.73 12.34
N SER A 380 7.03 2.87 13.67
CA SER A 380 6.17 3.66 14.54
C SER A 380 6.92 4.84 15.19
N PRO A 381 6.58 6.09 14.85
CA PRO A 381 7.15 7.27 15.52
C PRO A 381 6.85 7.29 17.02
N GLU A 382 5.72 6.72 17.44
CA GLU A 382 5.35 6.62 18.85
C GLU A 382 6.22 5.61 19.61
N ALA A 383 6.48 4.43 19.03
CA ALA A 383 7.37 3.44 19.63
C ALA A 383 8.80 4.00 19.77
N ALA A 384 9.30 4.67 18.72
CA ALA A 384 10.60 5.32 18.74
C ALA A 384 10.70 6.39 19.84
N ARG A 385 9.68 7.26 19.99
CA ARG A 385 9.63 8.28 21.05
C ARG A 385 9.57 7.67 22.45
N THR A 386 8.72 6.66 22.66
CA THR A 386 8.56 5.98 23.95
C THR A 386 9.89 5.38 24.42
N LYS A 387 10.67 4.80 23.50
CA LYS A 387 12.00 4.24 23.81
C LYS A 387 13.14 5.27 23.78
N GLY A 388 12.85 6.55 23.54
CA GLY A 388 13.86 7.61 23.51
C GLY A 388 14.87 7.50 22.36
N ILE A 389 14.48 6.91 21.24
CA ILE A 389 15.37 6.67 20.10
C ILE A 389 15.55 7.95 19.30
N VAL A 390 16.78 8.45 19.25
CA VAL A 390 17.16 9.60 18.43
C VAL A 390 17.76 9.07 17.14
N SER A 391 16.91 8.91 16.13
CA SER A 391 17.29 8.40 14.82
C SER A 391 16.49 9.13 13.75
N PRO A 392 17.12 9.50 12.62
CA PRO A 392 16.38 10.07 11.51
C PRO A 392 15.56 9.07 10.70
N VAL A 393 15.79 7.77 10.93
CA VAL A 393 15.11 6.68 10.24
C VAL A 393 13.95 6.15 11.07
N ALA A 394 14.10 6.13 12.40
CA ALA A 394 13.11 5.53 13.30
C ALA A 394 11.71 6.14 13.12
N GLY A 395 10.72 5.25 13.04
CA GLY A 395 9.31 5.52 12.90
C GLY A 395 8.84 5.78 11.47
N GLN A 396 9.76 5.84 10.52
CA GLN A 396 9.45 6.32 9.17
C GLN A 396 10.30 5.68 8.08
N ALA A 397 10.85 4.48 8.31
CA ALA A 397 11.69 3.78 7.34
C ALA A 397 11.02 3.62 5.97
N ASP A 398 11.80 3.77 4.90
CA ASP A 398 11.43 3.39 3.53
C ASP A 398 11.87 1.96 3.22
N ILE A 399 13.05 1.57 3.74
CA ILE A 399 13.65 0.25 3.54
C ILE A 399 13.89 -0.41 4.90
N LEU A 400 13.47 -1.67 5.01
CA LEU A 400 13.79 -2.59 6.08
C LEU A 400 14.82 -3.61 5.56
N LEU A 401 16.08 -3.46 5.98
CA LEU A 401 17.10 -4.48 5.76
C LEU A 401 17.02 -5.51 6.89
N VAL A 402 16.56 -6.72 6.57
CA VAL A 402 16.40 -7.82 7.53
C VAL A 402 17.75 -8.53 7.79
N PRO A 403 17.92 -9.19 8.95
CA PRO A 403 19.19 -9.81 9.29
C PRO A 403 19.52 -11.06 8.46
N ASP A 404 18.50 -11.83 8.09
CA ASP A 404 18.58 -13.12 7.39
C ASP A 404 17.26 -13.44 6.66
N LEU A 405 17.27 -14.54 5.90
CA LEU A 405 16.11 -14.98 5.12
C LEU A 405 14.93 -15.37 6.00
N GLU A 406 15.16 -16.03 7.13
CA GLU A 406 14.10 -16.45 8.05
C GLU A 406 13.31 -15.24 8.54
N ALA A 407 14.00 -14.21 9.05
CA ALA A 407 13.37 -12.97 9.50
C ALA A 407 12.66 -12.25 8.35
N GLY A 408 13.29 -12.16 7.19
CA GLY A 408 12.71 -11.53 6.00
C GLY A 408 11.44 -12.23 5.51
N ASN A 409 11.49 -13.55 5.40
CA ASN A 409 10.37 -14.35 4.91
C ASN A 409 9.19 -14.29 5.88
N MET A 410 9.45 -14.47 7.18
CA MET A 410 8.42 -14.36 8.22
C MET A 410 7.79 -12.97 8.25
N LEU A 411 8.59 -11.90 8.17
CA LEU A 411 8.09 -10.52 8.13
C LEU A 411 7.19 -10.31 6.92
N ALA A 412 7.67 -10.67 5.72
CA ALA A 412 6.91 -10.52 4.49
C ALA A 412 5.58 -11.27 4.52
N LYS A 413 5.58 -12.52 5.01
CA LYS A 413 4.37 -13.34 5.09
C LYS A 413 3.38 -12.81 6.12
N GLN A 414 3.83 -12.31 7.27
CA GLN A 414 2.95 -11.67 8.24
C GLN A 414 2.27 -10.42 7.67
N LEU A 415 3.02 -9.58 6.94
CA LEU A 415 2.44 -8.39 6.30
C LEU A 415 1.39 -8.78 5.24
N ILE A 416 1.65 -9.82 4.44
CA ILE A 416 0.71 -10.27 3.41
C ILE A 416 -0.55 -10.86 4.03
N TYR A 417 -0.41 -11.84 4.93
CA TYR A 417 -1.54 -12.66 5.39
C TYR A 417 -2.30 -12.05 6.58
N PHE A 418 -1.61 -11.38 7.52
CA PHE A 418 -2.28 -10.75 8.66
C PHE A 418 -2.57 -9.27 8.44
N ALA A 419 -1.65 -8.54 7.82
CA ALA A 419 -1.85 -7.11 7.56
C ALA A 419 -2.55 -6.82 6.21
N GLY A 420 -2.79 -7.84 5.38
CA GLY A 420 -3.47 -7.69 4.08
C GLY A 420 -2.67 -6.86 3.08
N ALA A 421 -1.34 -6.92 3.14
CA ALA A 421 -0.47 -6.20 2.22
C ALA A 421 -0.41 -6.85 0.85
N ASP A 422 -0.41 -6.03 -0.21
CA ASP A 422 0.09 -6.44 -1.52
C ASP A 422 1.63 -6.42 -1.50
N ALA A 423 2.30 -7.30 -2.23
CA ALA A 423 3.76 -7.46 -2.17
C ALA A 423 4.39 -7.62 -3.56
N ALA A 424 4.78 -6.52 -4.20
CA ALA A 424 5.45 -6.57 -5.50
C ALA A 424 6.92 -7.00 -5.35
N GLY A 425 7.35 -8.03 -6.10
CA GLY A 425 8.65 -8.67 -5.94
C GLY A 425 9.60 -8.40 -7.10
N LEU A 426 10.86 -8.06 -6.78
CA LEU A 426 11.90 -7.84 -7.80
C LEU A 426 13.27 -8.30 -7.31
N VAL A 427 14.04 -8.92 -8.19
CA VAL A 427 15.44 -9.25 -7.95
C VAL A 427 16.34 -8.23 -8.62
N LEU A 428 17.32 -7.77 -7.86
CA LEU A 428 18.27 -6.73 -8.19
C LEU A 428 19.71 -7.26 -8.08
N GLY A 429 20.68 -6.46 -8.50
CA GLY A 429 22.11 -6.81 -8.46
C GLY A 429 22.62 -7.55 -9.71
N ALA A 430 21.75 -8.17 -10.52
CA ALA A 430 22.12 -8.64 -11.85
C ALA A 430 22.12 -7.48 -12.88
N ARG A 431 22.67 -7.72 -14.08
CA ARG A 431 22.64 -6.74 -15.19
C ARG A 431 21.22 -6.35 -15.60
N VAL A 432 20.31 -7.33 -15.66
CA VAL A 432 18.88 -7.14 -15.91
C VAL A 432 18.08 -7.44 -14.64
N PRO A 433 16.99 -6.71 -14.35
CA PRO A 433 16.12 -7.06 -13.24
C PRO A 433 15.34 -8.35 -13.54
N ILE A 434 15.02 -9.11 -12.49
CA ILE A 434 14.28 -10.39 -12.62
C ILE A 434 13.01 -10.33 -11.77
N VAL A 435 11.86 -10.51 -12.42
CA VAL A 435 10.56 -10.56 -11.74
C VAL A 435 10.33 -11.97 -11.22
N LEU A 436 10.08 -12.11 -9.92
CA LEU A 436 9.66 -13.36 -9.30
C LEU A 436 8.17 -13.32 -9.03
N THR A 437 7.39 -14.03 -9.85
CA THR A 437 5.95 -14.16 -9.65
C THR A 437 5.63 -15.26 -8.64
N SER A 438 4.68 -15.00 -7.75
CA SER A 438 4.02 -16.03 -6.94
C SER A 438 2.71 -16.47 -7.58
N ARG A 439 2.39 -17.76 -7.41
CA ARG A 439 1.10 -18.33 -7.85
C ARG A 439 -0.11 -17.67 -7.17
N SER A 440 0.10 -17.07 -5.99
CA SER A 440 -0.93 -16.42 -5.19
C SER A 440 -1.04 -14.91 -5.44
N ASP A 441 -0.24 -14.34 -6.34
CA ASP A 441 -0.24 -12.89 -6.54
C ASP A 441 -1.55 -12.43 -7.19
N SER A 442 -2.03 -11.26 -6.78
CA SER A 442 -3.11 -10.57 -7.49
C SER A 442 -2.60 -9.97 -8.80
N LEU A 443 -3.51 -9.69 -9.74
CA LEU A 443 -3.19 -8.95 -10.97
C LEU A 443 -2.42 -7.66 -10.67
N LYS A 444 -2.88 -6.90 -9.67
CA LYS A 444 -2.24 -5.66 -9.22
C LYS A 444 -0.78 -5.87 -8.80
N THR A 445 -0.49 -6.91 -8.03
CA THR A 445 0.88 -7.24 -7.62
C THR A 445 1.78 -7.60 -8.80
N ARG A 446 1.23 -8.30 -9.81
CA ARG A 446 1.96 -8.60 -11.05
C ARG A 446 2.25 -7.35 -11.87
N ILE A 447 1.25 -6.48 -12.06
CA ILE A 447 1.40 -5.16 -12.71
C ILE A 447 2.49 -4.34 -12.00
N ALA A 448 2.43 -4.25 -10.67
CA ALA A 448 3.42 -3.51 -9.89
C ALA A 448 4.83 -4.08 -10.02
N SER A 449 5.00 -5.41 -9.96
CA SER A 449 6.31 -6.06 -10.13
C SER A 449 6.88 -5.82 -11.53
N ALA A 450 6.04 -5.89 -12.57
CA ALA A 450 6.40 -5.58 -13.94
C ALA A 450 6.78 -4.10 -14.13
N ALA A 451 6.04 -3.18 -13.51
CA ALA A 451 6.32 -1.75 -13.52
C ALA A 451 7.67 -1.42 -12.88
N LEU A 452 7.96 -2.00 -11.70
CA LEU A 452 9.27 -1.87 -11.05
C LEU A 452 10.40 -2.36 -11.96
N ALA A 453 10.25 -3.54 -12.55
CA ALA A 453 11.25 -4.10 -13.46
C ALA A 453 11.48 -3.20 -14.69
N LYS A 454 10.40 -2.66 -15.28
CA LYS A 454 10.46 -1.74 -16.43
C LYS A 454 11.19 -0.46 -16.09
N LEU A 455 10.90 0.16 -14.94
CA LEU A 455 11.57 1.38 -14.50
C LEU A 455 13.07 1.15 -14.26
N VAL A 456 13.42 0.06 -13.58
CA VAL A 456 14.82 -0.33 -13.33
C VAL A 456 15.56 -0.60 -14.64
N ALA A 457 14.95 -1.33 -15.57
CA ALA A 457 15.57 -1.61 -16.87
C ALA A 457 15.70 -0.35 -17.75
N SER A 458 14.73 0.56 -17.71
CA SER A 458 14.72 1.78 -18.54
C SER A 458 15.77 2.81 -18.12
N ARG A 459 16.03 2.97 -16.82
CA ARG A 459 17.09 3.87 -16.33
C ARG A 459 18.50 3.34 -16.60
N ARG A 460 18.64 2.04 -16.87
CA ARG A 460 19.91 1.36 -17.17
C ARG A 460 20.20 1.27 -18.68
N GLY A 461 19.71 2.20 -19.50
CA GLY A 461 19.76 2.18 -20.99
C GLY A 461 21.07 1.64 -21.61
N PRO A 462 21.00 1.12 -22.86
CA PRO A 462 21.97 0.19 -23.42
C PRO A 462 23.36 0.81 -23.54
N GLY A 463 24.25 0.46 -22.61
CA GLY A 463 25.64 0.91 -22.63
C GLY A 463 26.08 1.55 -21.32
N ILE A 464 26.31 0.72 -20.30
CA ILE A 464 27.38 1.02 -19.34
C ILE A 464 28.62 0.30 -19.91
N PRO A 465 29.65 1.02 -20.39
CA PRO A 465 30.91 0.39 -20.71
C PRO A 465 31.39 -0.32 -19.45
N ALA A 466 31.83 -1.58 -19.58
CA ALA A 466 32.63 -2.20 -18.54
C ALA A 466 33.72 -1.21 -18.15
N LYS A 467 33.72 -0.72 -16.90
CA LYS A 467 34.85 0.06 -16.38
C LYS A 467 36.10 -0.76 -16.69
N GLY A 468 37.02 -0.11 -17.41
CA GLY A 468 38.08 -0.75 -18.17
C GLY A 468 38.86 -1.78 -17.36
N ALA A 469 39.11 -2.92 -17.99
CA ALA A 469 40.39 -3.59 -17.80
C ALA A 469 41.47 -2.58 -18.17
N GLY A 470 42.23 -2.13 -17.18
CA GLY A 470 43.26 -1.11 -17.39
C GLY A 470 44.21 -1.01 -16.21
N ALA A 471 45.14 -1.97 -16.16
CA ALA A 471 46.59 -1.83 -15.95
C ALA A 471 47.14 -3.02 -15.15
#